data_AF-A0A2E9GYL0-F1
#
_entry.id   AF-A0A2E9GYL0-F1
#
_cell.length_a   1.000
_cell.length_b   1.000
_cell.length_c   1.000
_cell.angle_alpha   90.00
_cell.angle_beta   90.00
_cell.angle_gamma   90.00
#
_symmetry.space_group_name_H-M   'P 1'
#
loop_
_entity.id
_entity.type
_entity.pdbx_description
1 polymer ?
#
loop_
_entity_poly.entity_id
_entity_poly.type
_entity_poly.pdbx_seq_one_letter_code
_entity_poly.pdbx_strand_id
1 'polypeptide(L)'
;MIKGFYQSVYRDDDLNKAKQFASERMDGLIDHYATLNGVERYVLGRYFDQVELTIEAESIVPYLNKRQERRVTVIFDGKYNDETVKDSRDVVLVQEEGQWRVDQILDARYRP
;
A
#
# COMPACT_ATOMS: atom_id res chain seq x y z
N MET A 1 -10.46 2.11 -2.00
CA MET A 1 -9.13 2.49 -2.52
C MET A 1 -8.02 1.65 -1.92
N ILE A 2 -7.56 1.86 -0.67
CA ILE A 2 -6.38 1.14 -0.10
C ILE A 2 -6.50 -0.38 -0.21
N LYS A 3 -7.60 -0.96 0.27
CA LYS A 3 -7.83 -2.41 0.16
C LYS A 3 -7.84 -2.87 -1.30
N GLY A 4 -8.41 -2.07 -2.20
CA GLY A 4 -8.44 -2.35 -3.64
C GLY A 4 -7.04 -2.35 -4.26
N PHE A 5 -6.19 -1.40 -3.89
CA PHE A 5 -4.79 -1.35 -4.32
C PHE A 5 -4.05 -2.64 -3.95
N TYR A 6 -4.03 -2.98 -2.66
CA TYR A 6 -3.30 -4.16 -2.18
C TYR A 6 -3.94 -5.49 -2.62
N GLN A 7 -5.27 -5.59 -2.73
CA GLN A 7 -5.94 -6.78 -3.29
C GLN A 7 -5.56 -6.98 -4.76
N SER A 8 -5.45 -5.90 -5.52
CA SER A 8 -5.04 -5.99 -6.93
C SER A 8 -3.64 -6.57 -7.07
N VAL A 9 -2.73 -6.26 -6.12
CA VAL A 9 -1.38 -6.83 -6.09
C VAL A 9 -1.38 -8.24 -5.51
N TYR A 10 -1.70 -8.43 -4.23
CA TYR A 10 -1.47 -9.69 -3.52
C TYR A 10 -2.50 -10.81 -3.78
N ARG A 11 -3.60 -10.51 -4.48
CA ARG A 11 -4.67 -11.49 -4.71
C ARG A 11 -5.03 -11.63 -6.17
N ASP A 12 -5.19 -10.51 -6.86
CA ASP A 12 -5.62 -10.52 -8.25
C ASP A 12 -4.45 -10.58 -9.24
N ASP A 13 -3.21 -10.46 -8.76
CA ASP A 13 -1.96 -10.45 -9.55
C ASP A 13 -2.01 -9.45 -10.73
N ASP A 14 -2.72 -8.33 -10.56
CA ASP A 14 -3.06 -7.38 -11.62
C ASP A 14 -2.57 -5.96 -11.26
N LEU A 15 -1.38 -5.63 -11.78
CA LEU A 15 -0.78 -4.31 -11.62
C LEU A 15 -1.59 -3.20 -12.32
N ASN A 16 -2.30 -3.50 -13.42
CA ASN A 16 -3.13 -2.51 -14.10
C ASN A 16 -4.34 -2.14 -13.24
N LYS A 17 -4.92 -3.12 -12.55
CA LYS A 17 -5.98 -2.87 -11.57
C LYS A 17 -5.46 -2.11 -10.35
N ALA A 18 -4.23 -2.42 -9.89
CA ALA A 18 -3.60 -1.68 -8.78
C ALA A 18 -3.41 -0.19 -9.12
N LYS A 19 -2.99 0.12 -10.34
CA LYS A 19 -2.81 1.49 -10.84
C LYS A 19 -4.08 2.34 -10.79
N GLN A 20 -5.26 1.72 -10.93
CA GLN A 20 -6.54 2.44 -10.77
C GLN A 20 -6.75 3.00 -9.35
N PHE A 21 -5.93 2.59 -8.38
CA PHE A 21 -5.95 3.09 -7.01
C PHE A 21 -4.71 3.92 -6.66
N ALA A 22 -3.73 3.99 -7.56
CA ALA A 22 -2.45 4.66 -7.40
C ALA A 22 -2.52 6.14 -7.80
N SER A 23 -1.65 6.97 -7.22
CA SER A 23 -1.37 8.31 -7.74
C SER A 23 -0.53 8.22 -9.00
N GLU A 24 -0.39 9.30 -9.76
CA GLU A 24 0.53 9.36 -10.91
C GLU A 24 1.98 8.94 -10.52
N ARG A 25 2.42 9.37 -9.33
CA ARG A 25 3.73 9.02 -8.78
C ARG A 25 3.87 7.52 -8.50
N MET A 26 2.86 6.92 -7.87
CA MET A 26 2.86 5.49 -7.54
C MET A 26 2.69 4.63 -8.80
N ASP A 27 1.90 5.08 -9.78
CA ASP A 27 1.78 4.45 -11.09
C ASP A 27 3.15 4.35 -11.78
N GLY A 28 3.91 5.45 -11.81
CA GLY A 28 5.27 5.46 -12.34
C GLY A 28 6.23 4.49 -11.63
N LEU A 29 6.07 4.27 -10.32
CA LEU A 29 6.83 3.26 -9.58
C LEU A 29 6.43 1.84 -9.97
N ILE A 30 5.13 1.58 -10.13
CA ILE A 30 4.64 0.27 -10.60
C ILE A 30 5.20 -0.02 -12.00
N ASP A 31 5.19 0.95 -12.91
CA ASP A 31 5.80 0.82 -14.24
C ASP A 31 7.29 0.56 -14.19
N HIS A 32 8.01 1.27 -13.32
CA HIS A 32 9.45 1.11 -13.18
C HIS A 32 9.85 -0.32 -12.78
N TYR A 33 9.13 -0.92 -11.83
CA TYR A 33 9.42 -2.28 -11.36
C TYR A 33 8.78 -3.37 -12.23
N ALA A 34 7.80 -3.01 -13.07
CA ALA A 34 7.19 -3.73 -14.20
C ALA A 34 6.55 -5.10 -13.94
N THR A 35 6.96 -5.81 -12.89
CA THR A 35 6.58 -7.19 -12.56
C THR A 35 5.96 -7.22 -11.18
N LEU A 36 5.02 -8.15 -10.96
CA LEU A 36 4.37 -8.32 -9.66
C LEU A 36 5.41 -8.49 -8.54
N ASN A 37 6.35 -9.42 -8.74
CA ASN A 37 7.42 -9.68 -7.78
C ASN A 37 8.31 -8.46 -7.53
N GLY A 38 8.56 -7.63 -8.54
CA GLY A 38 9.32 -6.40 -8.39
C GLY A 38 8.56 -5.37 -7.55
N VAL A 39 7.27 -5.19 -7.82
CA VAL A 39 6.40 -4.28 -7.08
C VAL A 39 6.26 -4.71 -5.62
N GLU A 40 5.97 -5.98 -5.35
CA GLU A 40 5.87 -6.51 -3.98
C GLU A 40 7.18 -6.30 -3.19
N ARG A 41 8.32 -6.55 -3.83
CA ARG A 41 9.63 -6.44 -3.16
C ARG A 41 10.08 -5.02 -2.93
N TYR A 42 9.96 -4.17 -3.94
CA TYR A 42 10.63 -2.87 -3.96
C TYR A 42 9.67 -1.69 -3.75
N VAL A 43 8.37 -1.88 -3.94
CA VAL A 43 7.34 -0.86 -3.66
C VAL A 43 6.62 -1.17 -2.36
N LEU A 44 6.18 -2.42 -2.15
CA LEU A 44 5.45 -2.81 -0.94
C LEU A 44 6.38 -3.27 0.20
N GLY A 45 7.61 -3.67 -0.14
CA GLY A 45 8.66 -4.04 0.81
C GLY A 45 8.54 -5.45 1.38
N ARG A 46 7.57 -6.27 0.93
CA ARG A 46 7.37 -7.65 1.42
C ARG A 46 6.45 -8.44 0.50
N TYR A 47 6.69 -9.75 0.45
CA TYR A 47 5.82 -10.75 -0.17
C TYR A 47 4.85 -11.34 0.85
N PHE A 48 3.63 -11.65 0.41
CA PHE A 48 2.68 -12.45 1.17
C PHE A 48 2.05 -13.50 0.25
N ASP A 49 1.96 -14.74 0.70
CA ASP A 49 1.25 -15.80 -0.03
C ASP A 49 -0.28 -15.61 0.08
N GLN A 50 -0.71 -15.11 1.25
CA GLN A 50 -2.07 -14.71 1.55
C GLN A 50 -2.02 -13.61 2.62
N VAL A 51 -2.81 -12.55 2.47
CA VAL A 51 -2.84 -11.46 3.45
C VAL A 51 -4.23 -10.90 3.66
N GLU A 52 -4.56 -10.66 4.92
CA GLU A 52 -5.72 -9.88 5.34
C GLU A 52 -5.28 -8.46 5.74
N LEU A 53 -6.07 -7.46 5.34
CA LEU A 53 -5.76 -6.05 5.50
C LEU A 53 -6.76 -5.38 6.43
N THR A 54 -6.23 -4.76 7.49
CA THR A 54 -7.00 -3.92 8.41
C THR A 54 -6.52 -2.48 8.32
N ILE A 55 -7.46 -1.55 8.14
CA ILE A 55 -7.16 -0.11 8.16
C ILE A 55 -7.46 0.40 9.56
N GLU A 56 -6.48 1.00 10.23
CA GLU A 56 -6.70 1.64 11.52
C GLU A 56 -7.33 3.02 11.31
N ALA A 57 -8.66 3.12 11.34
CA ALA A 57 -9.36 4.37 11.06
C ALA A 57 -8.95 5.52 11.99
N GLU A 58 -8.61 5.22 13.25
CA GLU A 58 -8.16 6.20 14.24
C GLU A 58 -6.76 6.75 13.96
N SER A 59 -5.98 6.09 13.11
CA SER A 59 -4.62 6.52 12.73
C SER A 59 -4.61 7.59 11.63
N ILE A 60 -5.77 7.89 11.03
CA ILE A 60 -5.86 8.81 9.90
C ILE A 60 -5.53 10.24 10.35
N VAL A 61 -4.42 10.77 9.86
CA VAL A 61 -3.95 12.13 10.20
C VAL A 61 -3.48 12.88 8.95
N PRO A 62 -3.50 14.24 8.95
CA PRO A 62 -2.84 15.02 7.91
C PRO A 62 -1.36 14.64 7.78
N TYR A 63 -0.84 14.58 6.55
CA TYR A 63 0.57 14.34 6.29
C TYR A 63 1.28 15.63 5.86
N LEU A 64 2.46 15.91 6.45
CA LEU A 64 3.29 17.09 6.16
C LEU A 64 2.55 18.44 6.13
N ASN A 65 1.49 18.60 6.92
CA ASN A 65 0.63 19.79 6.97
C ASN A 65 -0.05 20.16 5.64
N LYS A 66 -0.11 19.26 4.66
CA LYS A 66 -0.81 19.47 3.41
C LYS A 66 -2.26 19.03 3.52
N ARG A 67 -3.20 19.90 3.17
CA ARG A 67 -4.65 19.64 3.29
C ARG A 67 -5.12 18.46 2.45
N GLN A 68 -4.44 18.17 1.35
CA GLN A 68 -4.77 17.14 0.36
C GLN A 68 -3.98 15.84 0.57
N GLU A 69 -3.24 15.71 1.67
CA GLU A 69 -2.50 14.50 2.00
C GLU A 69 -2.97 13.93 3.33
N ARG A 70 -3.10 12.61 3.40
CA ARG A 70 -3.44 11.87 4.62
C ARG A 70 -2.47 10.72 4.80
N ARG A 71 -2.14 10.42 6.05
CA ARG A 71 -1.42 9.21 6.43
C ARG A 71 -2.34 8.30 7.21
N VAL A 72 -2.27 7.00 6.96
CA VAL A 72 -3.06 5.98 7.65
C VAL A 72 -2.25 4.70 7.83
N THR A 73 -2.36 4.08 8.99
CA THR A 73 -1.78 2.76 9.26
C THR A 73 -2.61 1.67 8.62
N VAL A 74 -1.94 0.77 7.90
CA VAL A 74 -2.51 -0.48 7.39
C VAL A 74 -1.79 -1.63 8.08
N ILE A 75 -2.55 -2.51 8.73
CA ILE A 75 -2.06 -3.76 9.31
C ILE A 75 -2.24 -4.88 8.28
N PHE A 76 -1.18 -5.67 8.12
CA PHE A 76 -1.10 -6.86 7.30
C PHE A 76 -1.02 -8.05 8.24
N ASP A 77 -1.95 -8.99 8.12
CA ASP A 77 -1.91 -10.28 8.80
C ASP A 77 -1.94 -11.36 7.74
N GLY A 78 -0.81 -12.04 7.54
CA GLY A 78 -0.66 -12.92 6.39
C GLY A 78 0.34 -14.05 6.62
N LYS A 79 0.55 -14.82 5.56
CA LYS A 79 1.56 -15.88 5.53
C LYS A 79 2.68 -15.53 4.57
N TYR A 80 3.90 -15.88 4.96
CA TYR A 80 5.06 -15.86 4.10
C TYR A 80 5.90 -17.11 4.40
N ASN A 81 6.09 -17.98 3.41
CA ASN A 81 6.81 -19.25 3.58
C ASN A 81 6.25 -20.10 4.75
N ASP A 82 4.91 -20.25 4.80
CA ASP A 82 4.17 -20.96 5.86
C ASP A 82 4.23 -20.36 7.27
N GLU A 83 4.97 -19.27 7.47
CA GLU A 83 5.00 -18.54 8.74
C GLU A 83 3.93 -17.43 8.77
N THR A 84 3.19 -17.35 9.87
CA THR A 84 2.29 -16.21 10.11
C THR A 84 3.12 -14.97 10.41
N VAL A 85 2.93 -13.93 9.59
CA VAL A 85 3.61 -12.65 9.71
C VAL A 85 2.57 -11.56 9.90
N LYS A 86 2.71 -10.82 11.01
CA LYS A 86 2.02 -9.54 11.21
C LYS A 86 2.96 -8.39 10.91
N ASP A 87 2.44 -7.42 10.18
CA ASP A 87 3.19 -6.24 9.80
C ASP A 87 2.29 -5.01 9.76
N SER A 88 2.88 -3.81 9.79
CA SER A 88 2.15 -2.57 9.58
C SER A 88 2.93 -1.58 8.72
N ARG A 89 2.20 -0.78 7.95
CA ARG A 89 2.76 0.28 7.11
C ARG A 89 1.95 1.55 7.25
N ASP A 90 2.63 2.68 7.29
CA ASP A 90 1.99 3.98 7.11
C ASP A 90 1.83 4.21 5.60
N VAL A 91 0.59 4.38 5.14
CA VAL A 91 0.27 4.67 3.73
C VAL A 91 -0.11 6.13 3.60
N VAL A 92 0.56 6.83 2.69
CA VAL A 92 0.22 8.20 2.31
C VAL A 92 -0.78 8.17 1.17
N LEU A 93 -1.84 8.95 1.35
CA LEU A 93 -2.90 9.18 0.38
C LEU A 93 -2.82 10.61 -0.12
N VAL A 94 -3.01 10.82 -1.42
CA VAL A 94 -3.14 12.13 -2.04
C VAL A 94 -4.51 12.25 -2.70
N GLN A 95 -5.04 13.47 -2.80
CA GLN A 95 -6.26 13.72 -3.56
C GLN A 95 -5.92 14.20 -4.97
N GLU A 96 -6.21 13.38 -5.97
CA GLU A 96 -6.02 13.66 -7.39
C GLU A 96 -7.38 13.52 -8.10
N GLU A 97 -7.75 14.52 -8.91
CA GLU A 97 -9.03 14.55 -9.63
C GLU A 97 -10.26 14.31 -8.73
N GLY A 98 -10.18 14.80 -7.48
CA GLY A 98 -11.24 14.63 -6.48
C GLY A 98 -11.27 13.26 -5.81
N GLN A 99 -10.41 12.32 -6.19
CA GLN A 99 -10.34 10.97 -5.62
C GLN A 99 -9.09 10.80 -4.76
N TRP A 100 -9.23 10.06 -3.65
CA TRP A 100 -8.07 9.65 -2.86
C TRP A 100 -7.34 8.51 -3.57
N ARG A 101 -6.03 8.62 -3.69
CA ARG A 101 -5.13 7.65 -4.31
C ARG A 101 -4.01 7.23 -3.36
N VAL A 102 -3.51 6.01 -3.50
CA VAL A 102 -2.28 5.55 -2.81
C VAL A 102 -1.09 6.23 -3.45
N ASP A 103 -0.37 7.06 -2.68
CA ASP A 103 0.79 7.79 -3.18
C ASP A 103 2.11 7.19 -2.73
N GLN A 104 2.22 6.86 -1.45
CA GLN A 104 3.46 6.35 -0.87
C GLN A 104 3.18 5.29 0.17
N ILE A 105 4.05 4.30 0.23
CA ILE A 105 4.13 3.34 1.32
C ILE A 105 5.38 3.74 2.09
N LEU A 106 5.18 4.22 3.31
CA LEU A 106 6.28 4.55 4.19
C LEU A 106 6.75 3.26 4.85
N ASP A 107 8.06 3.08 4.94
CA ASP A 107 8.66 1.95 5.63
C ASP A 107 8.09 1.82 7.04
N ALA A 108 7.96 0.58 7.51
CA ALA A 108 7.62 0.32 8.90
C ALA A 108 8.61 1.08 9.79
N ARG A 109 8.08 1.96 10.64
CA ARG A 109 8.72 2.08 11.95
C ARG A 109 8.46 0.76 12.64
N TYR A 110 9.48 -0.10 12.72
CA TYR A 110 9.55 -1.07 13.79
C TYR A 110 9.29 -0.30 15.10
N ARG A 111 8.12 -0.48 15.70
CA ARG A 111 7.92 -0.11 17.10
C ARG A 111 8.29 -1.36 17.90
N PRO A 112 9.37 -1.30 18.70
CA PRO A 112 9.72 -2.38 19.62
C PRO A 112 8.58 -2.66 20.62
#